data_AF-A0A6B2V3B9-F1
#
_entry.id   AF-A0A6B2V3B9-F1
#
_cell.length_a   1.000
_cell.length_b   1.000
_cell.length_c   1.000
_cell.angle_alpha   90.00
_cell.angle_beta   90.00
_cell.angle_gamma   90.00
#
_symmetry.space_group_name_H-M   'P 1'
#
loop_
_entity.id
_entity.type
_entity.pdbx_description
1 polymer ?
#
loop_
_entity_poly.entity_id
_entity_poly.type
_entity_poly.pdbx_seq_one_letter_code
_entity_poly.pdbx_strand_id
1 'polypeptide(L)' 'MQHDEMITKVRALAQLPGRGPAEAATRAVLTTLGERLPSGLAGHVAAQLPPEPAACLRRAS' A
#
# COMPACT_ATOMS: atom_id res chain seq x y z
N MET A 1 8.76 -8.11 -3.75
CA MET A 1 7.91 -7.67 -4.88
C MET A 1 8.34 -6.27 -5.29
N GLN A 2 8.33 -5.95 -6.59
CA GLN A 2 8.62 -4.58 -7.07
C GLN A 2 7.37 -3.70 -7.04
N HIS A 3 7.53 -2.36 -6.98
CA HIS A 3 6.39 -1.45 -6.89
C HIS A 3 5.44 -1.57 -8.09
N ASP A 4 5.94 -1.53 -9.31
CA ASP A 4 5.09 -1.64 -10.51
C ASP A 4 4.38 -3.01 -10.63
N GLU A 5 5.02 -4.07 -10.14
CA GLU A 5 4.41 -5.41 -10.08
C GLU A 5 3.22 -5.41 -9.11
N MET A 6 3.37 -4.77 -7.95
CA MET A 6 2.30 -4.60 -6.97
C MET A 6 1.14 -3.81 -7.55
N ILE A 7 1.41 -2.65 -8.14
CA ILE A 7 0.37 -1.77 -8.70
C ILE A 7 -0.34 -2.44 -9.88
N THR A 8 0.37 -3.24 -10.68
CA THR A 8 -0.24 -4.06 -11.72
C THR A 8 -1.18 -5.12 -11.15
N LYS A 9 -0.79 -5.81 -10.07
CA LYS A 9 -1.65 -6.77 -9.37
C LYS A 9 -2.88 -6.08 -8.77
N VAL A 10 -2.71 -4.96 -8.09
CA VAL A 10 -3.82 -4.18 -7.51
C VAL A 10 -4.80 -3.76 -8.60
N ARG A 11 -4.30 -3.20 -9.71
CA ARG A 11 -5.14 -2.79 -10.85
C ARG A 11 -5.94 -3.97 -11.41
N ALA A 12 -5.29 -5.10 -11.64
CA ALA A 12 -5.93 -6.28 -12.22
C ALA A 12 -7.00 -6.87 -11.29
N LEU A 13 -6.68 -7.01 -9.99
CA LEU A 13 -7.58 -7.62 -9.01
C LEU A 13 -8.77 -6.71 -8.67
N ALA A 14 -8.55 -5.40 -8.58
CA ALA A 14 -9.61 -4.42 -8.29
C ALA A 14 -10.29 -3.85 -9.55
N GLN A 15 -9.92 -4.34 -10.74
CA GLN A 15 -10.46 -3.91 -12.05
C GLN A 15 -10.44 -2.39 -12.25
N LEU A 16 -9.35 -1.76 -11.83
CA LEU A 16 -9.22 -0.30 -11.85
C LEU A 16 -8.87 0.22 -13.25
N PRO A 17 -9.37 1.42 -13.63
CA PRO A 17 -9.27 1.90 -15.01
C PRO A 17 -7.85 2.31 -15.43
N GLY A 18 -6.87 2.28 -14.52
CA GLY A 18 -5.49 2.59 -14.86
C GLY A 18 -4.53 2.53 -13.67
N ARG A 19 -3.27 2.87 -13.95
CA ARG A 19 -2.19 2.90 -12.95
C ARG A 19 -2.44 3.92 -11.86
N GLY A 20 -2.81 5.15 -12.22
CA GLY A 20 -3.08 6.23 -11.25
C GLY A 20 -4.16 5.87 -10.21
N PRO A 21 -5.36 5.42 -10.63
CA PRO A 21 -6.37 4.91 -9.70
C PRO A 21 -5.90 3.76 -8.81
N ALA A 22 -5.07 2.85 -9.32
CA ALA A 22 -4.50 1.76 -8.53
C ALA A 22 -3.49 2.25 -7.48
N GLU A 23 -2.66 3.24 -7.81
CA GLU A 23 -1.77 3.88 -6.84
C GLU A 23 -2.55 4.64 -5.76
N ALA A 24 -3.59 5.38 -6.17
CA ALA A 24 -4.44 6.13 -5.25
C ALA A 24 -5.16 5.19 -4.28
N ALA A 25 -5.74 4.09 -4.78
CA ALA A 25 -6.39 3.07 -3.96
C ALA A 25 -5.39 2.40 -2.99
N THR A 26 -4.21 2.03 -3.49
CA THR A 26 -3.15 1.41 -2.66
C THR A 26 -2.74 2.34 -1.52
N ARG A 27 -2.51 3.62 -1.83
CA ARG A 27 -2.16 4.63 -0.83
C ARG A 27 -3.25 4.80 0.22
N ALA A 28 -4.49 4.98 -0.22
CA ALA A 28 -5.63 5.18 0.68
C ALA A 28 -5.77 4.01 1.67
N VAL A 29 -5.74 2.77 1.17
CA VAL A 29 -5.84 1.57 2.02
C VAL A 29 -4.68 1.49 3.01
N LEU A 30 -3.43 1.69 2.56
CA LEU A 30 -2.26 1.57 3.44
C LEU A 30 -2.18 2.68 4.49
N THR A 31 -2.60 3.90 4.15
CA THR A 31 -2.75 4.98 5.13
C THR A 31 -3.79 4.60 6.20
N THR A 32 -4.99 4.19 5.79
CA THR A 32 -6.06 3.78 6.74
C THR A 32 -5.63 2.59 7.60
N LEU A 33 -4.85 1.65 7.06
CA LEU A 33 -4.26 0.58 7.86
C LEU A 33 -3.24 1.10 8.87
N GLY A 34 -2.37 2.04 8.49
CA GLY A 34 -1.41 2.66 9.41
C GLY A 34 -2.08 3.35 10.60
N GLU A 35 -3.21 4.04 10.39
CA GLU A 35 -3.98 4.71 11.44
C GLU A 35 -4.65 3.73 12.44
N ARG A 36 -4.83 2.47 12.04
CA ARG A 36 -5.66 1.48 12.76
C ARG A 36 -4.85 0.33 13.34
N LEU A 37 -3.69 0.01 12.77
CA LEU A 37 -2.84 -1.08 13.22
C LEU A 37 -1.93 -0.62 14.37
N PRO A 38 -1.66 -1.50 15.36
CA PRO A 38 -0.61 -1.24 16.34
C PRO A 38 0.74 -0.99 15.65
N SER A 39 1.54 -0.04 16.15
CA SER A 39 2.80 0.39 15.53
C SER A 39 3.76 -0.78 15.23
N GLY A 40 3.86 -1.76 16.13
CA GLY A 40 4.64 -2.97 15.92
C GLY A 40 4.16 -3.79 14.70
N LEU A 41 2.85 -4.01 14.58
CA LEU A 41 2.28 -4.74 13.44
C LEU A 41 2.40 -3.93 12.14
N ALA A 42 2.18 -2.62 12.21
CA ALA A 42 2.39 -1.73 11.06
C ALA A 42 3.84 -1.80 10.54
N GLY A 43 4.83 -1.79 11.43
CA GLY A 43 6.23 -1.98 11.07
C GLY A 43 6.52 -3.30 10.37
N HIS A 44 5.95 -4.41 10.86
CA HIS A 44 6.10 -5.72 10.25
C HIS A 44 5.47 -5.80 8.85
N VAL A 45 4.29 -5.21 8.66
CA VAL A 45 3.63 -5.13 7.34
C VAL A 45 4.46 -4.27 6.39
N ALA A 46 4.91 -3.10 6.84
CA ALA A 46 5.72 -2.19 6.03
C ALA A 46 7.04 -2.81 5.56
N ALA A 47 7.63 -3.74 6.33
CA ALA A 47 8.84 -4.45 5.96
C ALA A 47 8.66 -5.41 4.77
N GLN A 48 7.41 -5.81 4.47
CA GLN A 48 7.07 -6.71 3.35
C GLN A 48 6.68 -5.96 2.07
N LEU A 49 6.60 -4.63 2.14
CA LEU A 49 6.10 -3.79 1.04
C LEU A 49 7.24 -3.13 0.27
N PRO A 50 7.03 -2.79 -1.02
CA PRO A 50 7.92 -1.89 -1.73
C PRO A 50 8.04 -0.53 -1.02
N PRO A 51 9.15 0.21 -1.21
CA PRO A 51 9.45 1.41 -0.42
C PRO A 51 8.33 2.47 -0.38
N GLU A 52 7.70 2.75 -1.51
CA GLU A 52 6.65 3.79 -1.64
C GLU A 52 5.33 3.41 -0.90
N PRO A 53 4.73 2.22 -1.14
CA PRO A 53 3.62 1.71 -0.32
C PRO A 53 3.96 1.63 1.17
N ALA A 54 5.16 1.14 1.51
CA ALA A 54 5.61 1.02 2.90
C ALA A 54 5.67 2.38 3.62
N ALA A 55 6.07 3.44 2.91
CA ALA A 55 6.10 4.79 3.46
C ALA A 55 4.70 5.33 3.79
N CYS A 56 3.68 4.97 3.00
CA CYS A 56 2.29 5.37 3.27
C CYS A 56 1.81 4.79 4.61
N LEU A 57 2.08 3.51 4.84
CA LEU A 57 1.70 2.82 6.05
C LEU A 57 2.47 3.33 7.29
N ARG A 58 3.78 3.59 7.16
CA ARG A 58 4.61 4.12 8.27
C ARG A 58 4.31 5.56 8.67
N ARG A 59 3.86 6.39 7.72
CA ARG A 59 3.58 7.81 8.00
C ARG A 59 2.30 8.02 8.80
N ALA A 60 1.44 7.01 8.85
CA ALA A 60 0.13 7.08 9.48
C ALA A 60 0.06 6.36 10.84
N SER A 61 1.13 5.65 11.23
CA SER A 61 1.25 4.84 12.46
C SER A 61 2.01 5.54 13.57
#